data_AF-A0A0F7ZXL6-F1
#
_entry.id   AF-A0A0F7ZXL6-F1
#
_cell.length_a   1.000
_cell.length_b   1.000
_cell.length_c   1.000
_cell.angle_alpha   90.00
_cell.angle_beta   90.00
_cell.angle_gamma   90.00
#
_symmetry.space_group_name_H-M   'P 1'
#
loop_
_entity.id
_entity.type
_entity.pdbx_description
1 polymer ?
#
loop_
_entity_poly.entity_id
_entity_poly.type
_entity_poly.pdbx_seq_one_letter_code
_entity_poly.pdbx_strand_id
1 'polypeptide(L)'
;MASLPDGTNFRAPNLQPDSHFPRSLNSEWKDGENKKISKFRLHEWPGIYRRGPKDAEIRVPYWNPYDLLGYFISLLGPAPQAANKSNYFLPLTAVYARWCSRIAGRAPAAYKYPDPGNGAGNWPFMFQCTWHDDGDKKPSKWFFLGASIGGDSWSAQQTGTWKENVQLRRFDMMFACLQIKLFRQGDFENRRAPEQLIADGSAVPFGNCAESYPFTEKIFRDKTKNRGLYGLALKRDFMRDHNLNEYDGSLQGVVWSNLVGPCRNCAALIERSGALQEHFTVDLGRNLV
;
A
#
# COMPACT_ATOMS: atom_id res chain seq x y z
N MET A 1 11.75 18.98 -3.48
CA MET A 1 11.82 19.28 -2.03
C MET A 1 10.75 18.41 -1.37
N ALA A 2 11.12 17.46 -0.50
CA ALA A 2 10.13 16.68 0.25
C ALA A 2 9.29 17.63 1.14
N SER A 3 8.14 17.18 1.66
CA SER A 3 7.46 17.98 2.68
C SER A 3 8.49 18.29 3.77
N LEU A 4 8.68 19.56 4.09
CA LEU A 4 9.52 19.94 5.21
C LEU A 4 9.02 19.22 6.47
N PRO A 5 9.90 18.89 7.43
CA PRO A 5 9.51 18.17 8.66
C PRO A 5 8.39 18.85 9.44
N ASP A 6 8.21 20.16 9.27
CA ASP A 6 7.13 20.97 9.85
C ASP A 6 5.77 20.83 9.13
N GLY A 7 5.71 20.06 8.04
CA GLY A 7 4.49 19.82 7.27
C GLY A 7 4.00 21.03 6.45
N THR A 8 4.78 22.11 6.33
CA THR A 8 4.35 23.36 5.69
C THR A 8 3.89 23.19 4.24
N ASN A 9 4.49 22.24 3.51
CA ASN A 9 4.11 21.95 2.11
C ASN A 9 2.78 21.19 1.98
N PHE A 10 2.26 20.60 3.06
CA PHE A 10 1.01 19.83 3.04
C PHE A 10 -0.21 20.71 2.74
N ARG A 11 -0.31 21.87 3.41
CA ARG A 11 -1.39 22.88 3.29
C ARG A 11 -0.93 24.18 2.64
N ALA A 12 0.20 24.16 1.92
CA ALA A 12 0.74 25.38 1.33
C ALA A 12 -0.31 26.03 0.40
N PRO A 13 -0.70 27.31 0.60
CA PRO A 13 -1.78 27.94 -0.17
C PRO A 13 -1.53 27.93 -1.69
N ASN A 14 -0.26 28.02 -2.10
CA ASN A 14 0.16 27.95 -3.50
C ASN A 14 0.20 26.52 -4.08
N LEU A 15 -0.01 25.48 -3.26
CA LEU A 15 0.00 24.06 -3.67
C LEU A 15 -1.36 23.37 -3.52
N GLN A 16 -2.45 24.14 -3.45
CA GLN A 16 -3.80 23.59 -3.38
C GLN A 16 -4.18 22.75 -4.62
N PRO A 17 -4.95 21.66 -4.44
CA PRO A 17 -5.53 21.15 -3.19
C PRO A 17 -4.53 20.51 -2.21
N ASP A 18 -4.86 20.40 -0.93
CA ASP A 18 -4.06 19.72 0.09
C ASP A 18 -3.67 18.29 -0.32
N SER A 19 -2.44 17.87 -0.01
CA SER A 19 -2.03 16.49 -0.27
C SER A 19 -0.73 16.11 0.43
N HIS A 20 -0.67 14.86 0.88
CA HIS A 20 0.47 14.30 1.60
C HIS A 20 1.60 13.81 0.68
N PHE A 21 1.44 13.93 -0.63
CA PHE A 21 2.49 13.65 -1.60
C PHE A 21 3.41 14.86 -1.72
N PRO A 22 4.74 14.71 -1.49
CA PRO A 22 5.68 15.78 -1.70
C PRO A 22 5.69 16.21 -3.16
N ARG A 23 5.45 17.50 -3.40
CA ARG A 23 5.27 18.00 -4.76
C ARG A 23 5.67 19.45 -4.90
N SER A 24 5.91 19.88 -6.13
CA SER A 24 6.08 21.28 -6.51
C SER A 24 5.20 21.62 -7.70
N LEU A 25 4.91 22.90 -7.93
CA LEU A 25 4.24 23.34 -9.15
C LEU A 25 5.05 22.92 -10.38
N ASN A 26 4.33 22.49 -11.41
CA ASN A 26 4.88 22.29 -12.72
C ASN A 26 4.91 23.64 -13.45
N SER A 27 6.09 24.10 -13.89
CA SER A 27 6.25 25.38 -14.58
C SER A 27 5.49 25.46 -15.92
N GLU A 28 5.13 24.32 -16.49
CA GLU A 28 4.35 24.21 -17.72
C GLU A 28 2.83 24.28 -17.48
N TRP A 29 2.39 24.24 -16.20
CA TRP A 29 0.98 24.31 -15.86
C TRP A 29 0.42 25.71 -16.15
N LYS A 30 -0.66 25.76 -16.93
CA LYS A 30 -1.42 26.98 -17.22
C LYS A 30 -2.87 26.79 -16.79
N ASP A 31 -3.36 27.71 -15.97
CA ASP A 31 -4.76 27.70 -15.55
C ASP A 31 -5.69 27.97 -16.76
N GLY A 32 -6.78 27.21 -16.87
CA GLY A 32 -7.80 27.39 -17.91
C GLY A 32 -7.60 26.60 -19.21
N GLU A 33 -6.44 25.97 -19.44
CA GLU A 33 -6.20 25.11 -20.62
C GLU A 33 -6.61 23.65 -20.40
N ASN A 34 -6.76 22.90 -21.51
CA ASN A 34 -7.06 21.46 -21.48
C ASN A 34 -6.00 20.70 -20.66
N LYS A 35 -6.41 20.14 -19.53
CA LYS A 35 -5.54 19.66 -18.43
C LYS A 35 -4.88 18.31 -18.72
N LYS A 36 -4.18 18.21 -19.86
CA LYS A 36 -3.45 17.02 -20.33
C LYS A 36 -2.13 16.79 -19.60
N ILE A 37 -1.66 17.77 -18.83
CA ILE A 37 -0.46 17.69 -18.00
C ILE A 37 -0.83 17.75 -16.53
N SER A 38 0.07 17.30 -15.66
CA SER A 38 -0.12 17.42 -14.21
C SER A 38 0.26 18.82 -13.75
N LYS A 39 -0.56 19.40 -12.85
CA LYS A 39 -0.25 20.64 -12.14
C LYS A 39 1.03 20.53 -11.31
N PHE A 40 1.33 19.33 -10.83
CA PHE A 40 2.40 19.10 -9.89
C PHE A 40 3.46 18.13 -10.43
N ARG A 41 4.71 18.37 -10.03
CA ARG A 41 5.82 17.42 -10.14
C ARG A 41 5.95 16.68 -8.82
N LEU A 42 5.88 15.34 -8.86
CA LEU A 42 6.01 14.49 -7.68
C LEU A 42 7.48 14.41 -7.25
N HIS A 43 7.74 14.51 -5.96
CA HIS A 43 9.04 14.29 -5.34
C HIS A 43 9.00 13.06 -4.44
N GLU A 44 10.13 12.36 -4.41
CA GLU A 44 10.35 11.24 -3.50
C GLU A 44 10.80 11.74 -2.13
N TRP A 45 10.52 10.95 -1.10
CA TRP A 45 11.14 11.14 0.21
C TRP A 45 12.63 10.79 0.13
N PRO A 46 13.53 11.71 0.55
CA PRO A 46 14.96 11.52 0.43
C PRO A 46 15.48 10.45 1.41
N GLY A 47 16.61 9.84 1.06
CA GLY A 47 17.47 9.13 2.02
C GLY A 47 17.03 7.74 2.46
N ILE A 48 16.01 7.14 1.83
CA ILE A 48 15.59 5.76 2.16
C ILE A 48 16.24 4.79 1.16
N TYR A 49 17.27 4.11 1.63
CA TYR A 49 17.92 2.99 0.95
C TYR A 49 17.60 1.72 1.70
N ARG A 50 17.35 0.63 0.98
CA ARG A 50 17.25 -0.68 1.61
C ARG A 50 18.54 -1.46 1.47
N ARG A 51 18.94 -2.06 2.60
CA ARG A 51 19.75 -3.28 2.59
C ARG A 51 18.84 -4.43 2.16
N GLY A 52 18.99 -4.88 0.91
CA GLY A 52 18.50 -6.19 0.52
C GLY A 52 19.31 -7.31 1.20
N PRO A 53 18.85 -8.57 1.15
CA PRO A 53 19.67 -9.71 1.54
C PRO A 53 20.90 -9.77 0.62
N LYS A 54 22.06 -9.36 1.14
CA LYS A 54 23.44 -9.51 0.63
C LYS A 54 23.81 -9.07 -0.80
N ASP A 55 22.91 -8.94 -1.78
CA ASP A 55 23.34 -8.92 -3.20
C ASP A 55 22.96 -7.69 -4.04
N ALA A 56 22.24 -6.69 -3.52
CA ALA A 56 22.21 -5.34 -4.10
C ALA A 56 21.42 -4.39 -3.17
N GLU A 57 21.95 -3.19 -2.92
CA GLU A 57 21.15 -2.11 -2.36
C GLU A 57 20.12 -1.67 -3.41
N ILE A 58 18.89 -2.17 -3.31
CA ILE A 58 17.80 -1.71 -4.17
C ILE A 58 17.23 -0.45 -3.53
N ARG A 59 17.35 0.66 -4.26
CA ARG A 59 16.71 1.93 -3.88
C ARG A 59 15.21 1.83 -4.16
N VAL A 60 14.41 1.79 -3.11
CA VAL A 60 12.95 1.78 -3.20
C VAL A 60 12.43 3.17 -2.81
N PRO A 61 11.90 3.96 -3.77
CA PRO A 61 11.37 5.29 -3.47
C PRO A 61 10.06 5.25 -2.67
N TYR A 62 9.85 6.26 -1.82
CA TYR A 62 8.64 6.47 -1.02
C TYR A 62 8.03 7.82 -1.33
N TRP A 63 6.69 7.91 -1.30
CA TRP A 63 5.98 9.14 -1.69
C TRP A 63 4.92 9.63 -0.70
N ASN A 64 4.47 8.82 0.25
CA ASN A 64 3.47 9.27 1.22
C ASN A 64 3.72 8.70 2.63
N PRO A 65 3.11 9.30 3.66
CA PRO A 65 3.25 8.85 5.04
C PRO A 65 2.77 7.42 5.32
N TYR A 66 1.81 6.88 4.56
CA TYR A 66 1.35 5.51 4.76
C TYR A 66 2.44 4.50 4.41
N ASP A 67 3.06 4.66 3.25
CA ASP A 67 4.12 3.78 2.78
C ASP A 67 5.33 3.85 3.73
N LEU A 68 5.65 5.04 4.26
CA LEU A 68 6.69 5.25 5.27
C LEU A 68 6.36 4.59 6.60
N LEU A 69 5.11 4.67 7.05
CA LEU A 69 4.69 4.00 8.27
C LEU A 69 4.77 2.48 8.13
N GLY A 70 4.35 1.95 6.97
CA GLY A 70 4.48 0.53 6.65
C GLY A 70 5.95 0.09 6.71
N TYR A 71 6.85 0.89 6.14
CA TYR A 71 8.29 0.68 6.27
C TYR A 71 8.77 0.71 7.72
N PHE A 72 8.48 1.77 8.46
CA PHE A 72 8.88 1.93 9.85
C PHE A 72 8.47 0.74 10.73
N ILE A 73 7.21 0.31 10.66
CA ILE A 73 6.71 -0.82 11.45
C ILE A 73 7.40 -2.13 11.01
N SER A 74 7.68 -2.29 9.72
CA SER A 74 8.37 -3.48 9.21
C SER A 74 9.86 -3.54 9.60
N LEU A 75 10.44 -2.44 10.12
CA LEU A 75 11.80 -2.41 10.67
C LEU A 75 11.89 -2.90 12.12
N LEU A 76 10.76 -3.09 12.82
CA LEU A 76 10.74 -3.47 14.25
C LEU A 76 11.31 -4.89 14.52
N GLY A 77 11.65 -5.62 13.46
CA GLY A 77 12.31 -6.92 13.53
C GLY A 77 11.43 -8.05 13.01
N PRO A 78 11.92 -9.29 13.06
CA PRO A 78 11.10 -10.44 12.72
C PRO A 78 9.97 -10.56 13.75
N ALA A 79 8.82 -11.04 13.29
CA ALA A 79 7.72 -11.36 14.19
C ALA A 79 8.12 -12.51 15.14
N PRO A 80 7.49 -12.58 16.34
CA PRO A 80 7.71 -13.67 17.28
C PRO A 80 7.55 -15.05 16.63
N GLN A 81 8.25 -16.06 17.14
CA GLN A 81 8.23 -17.40 16.54
C GLN A 81 6.80 -17.99 16.48
N ALA A 82 5.98 -17.75 17.50
CA ALA A 82 4.58 -18.18 17.56
C ALA A 82 3.60 -17.29 16.75
N ALA A 83 4.10 -16.27 16.07
CA ALA A 83 3.28 -15.38 15.24
C ALA A 83 2.62 -16.16 14.11
N ASN A 84 1.33 -15.92 13.95
CA ASN A 84 0.51 -16.42 12.86
C ASN A 84 -0.44 -15.30 12.41
N LYS A 85 -1.31 -15.63 11.45
CA LYS A 85 -2.26 -14.66 10.89
C LYS A 85 -3.20 -14.10 11.96
N SER A 86 -3.75 -14.92 12.86
CA SER A 86 -4.77 -14.50 13.83
C SER A 86 -4.21 -13.70 15.00
N ASN A 87 -3.03 -14.08 15.51
CA ASN A 87 -2.48 -13.54 16.75
C ASN A 87 -1.47 -12.40 16.55
N TYR A 88 -0.94 -12.19 15.34
CA TYR A 88 0.09 -11.19 15.09
C TYR A 88 -0.15 -10.39 13.82
N PHE A 89 -0.19 -11.02 12.64
CA PHE A 89 -0.21 -10.26 11.38
C PHE A 89 -1.51 -9.49 11.15
N LEU A 90 -2.67 -10.07 11.48
CA LEU A 90 -3.95 -9.37 11.36
C LEU A 90 -4.10 -8.24 12.39
N PRO A 91 -3.84 -8.46 13.70
CA PRO A 91 -3.82 -7.37 14.68
C PRO A 91 -2.86 -6.24 14.29
N LEU A 92 -1.64 -6.58 13.86
CA LEU A 92 -0.64 -5.60 13.43
C LEU A 92 -1.10 -4.79 12.21
N THR A 93 -1.72 -5.46 11.23
CA THR A 93 -2.28 -4.78 10.05
C THR A 93 -3.43 -3.85 10.45
N ALA A 94 -4.26 -4.23 11.42
CA ALA A 94 -5.32 -3.38 11.94
C ALA A 94 -4.77 -2.15 12.69
N VAL A 95 -3.71 -2.30 13.49
CA VAL A 95 -3.01 -1.19 14.14
C VAL A 95 -2.40 -0.25 13.09
N TYR A 96 -1.70 -0.79 12.10
CA TYR A 96 -1.14 -0.04 10.99
C TYR A 96 -2.22 0.75 10.23
N ALA A 97 -3.35 0.13 9.92
CA ALA A 97 -4.48 0.77 9.27
C ALA A 97 -5.06 1.92 10.13
N ARG A 98 -5.21 1.70 11.44
CA ARG A 98 -5.71 2.71 12.38
C ARG A 98 -4.75 3.90 12.45
N TRP A 99 -3.45 3.68 12.52
CA TRP A 99 -2.46 4.76 12.48
C TRP A 99 -2.47 5.49 11.15
N CYS A 100 -2.56 4.78 10.01
CA CYS A 100 -2.77 5.39 8.70
C CYS A 100 -3.96 6.36 8.73
N SER A 101 -5.11 5.94 9.28
CA SER A 101 -6.31 6.80 9.33
C SER A 101 -6.10 8.13 10.07
N ARG A 102 -5.08 8.22 10.93
CA ARG A 102 -4.75 9.41 11.73
C ARG A 102 -3.67 10.28 11.09
N ILE A 103 -2.66 9.70 10.45
CA ILE A 103 -1.47 10.44 10.00
C ILE A 103 -1.68 11.28 8.72
N ALA A 104 -2.47 10.81 7.76
CA ALA A 104 -2.51 11.42 6.43
C ALA A 104 -3.89 11.39 5.75
N GLY A 105 -4.93 11.06 6.50
CA GLY A 105 -6.25 10.74 5.96
C GLY A 105 -7.33 11.69 6.44
N ARG A 106 -8.22 12.13 5.54
CA ARG A 106 -9.48 12.73 5.97
C ARG A 106 -10.45 11.62 6.36
N ALA A 107 -10.97 11.68 7.58
CA ALA A 107 -12.00 10.75 8.00
C ALA A 107 -13.28 10.92 7.14
N PRO A 108 -13.87 9.82 6.64
CA PRO A 108 -15.17 9.88 5.98
C PRO A 108 -16.25 10.25 7.01
N ALA A 109 -17.36 10.79 6.54
CA ALA A 109 -18.49 11.20 7.39
C ALA A 109 -19.03 10.07 8.28
N ALA A 110 -18.90 8.82 7.82
CA ALA A 110 -19.33 7.63 8.57
C ALA A 110 -18.38 7.23 9.72
N TYR A 111 -17.23 7.89 9.89
CA TYR A 111 -16.25 7.52 10.93
C TYR A 111 -16.82 7.66 12.33
N LYS A 112 -16.66 6.61 13.15
CA LYS A 112 -17.28 6.51 14.47
C LYS A 112 -16.34 6.70 15.67
N TYR A 113 -15.03 6.82 15.45
CA TYR A 113 -14.09 6.98 16.57
C TYR A 113 -13.97 8.44 17.01
N PRO A 114 -13.66 8.68 18.30
CA PRO A 114 -13.25 10.01 18.75
C PRO A 114 -11.99 10.45 18.00
N ASP A 115 -11.93 11.74 17.69
CA ASP A 115 -10.85 12.40 16.95
C ASP A 115 -10.67 11.88 15.50
N PRO A 116 -11.43 12.41 14.53
CA PRO A 116 -11.21 12.11 13.11
C PRO A 116 -9.85 12.61 12.61
N GLY A 117 -9.25 11.87 11.67
CA GLY A 117 -8.10 12.37 10.92
C GLY A 117 -8.49 13.58 10.07
N ASN A 118 -7.69 14.65 10.10
CA ASN A 118 -7.92 15.90 9.37
C ASN A 118 -6.93 16.09 8.20
N GLY A 119 -6.41 14.97 7.66
CA GLY A 119 -5.51 14.95 6.52
C GLY A 119 -6.22 15.25 5.18
N ALA A 120 -5.52 14.97 4.08
CA ALA A 120 -6.03 15.16 2.74
C ALA A 120 -6.54 13.87 2.11
N GLY A 121 -7.60 13.98 1.31
CA GLY A 121 -8.14 12.87 0.55
C GLY A 121 -8.64 11.69 1.38
N ASN A 122 -8.95 10.61 0.67
CA ASN A 122 -9.43 9.38 1.26
C ASN A 122 -8.28 8.58 1.94
N TRP A 123 -8.63 7.80 2.95
CA TRP A 123 -7.77 6.72 3.44
C TRP A 123 -7.48 5.70 2.35
N PRO A 124 -6.34 4.99 2.43
CA PRO A 124 -6.13 3.77 1.67
C PRO A 124 -7.36 2.86 1.77
N PHE A 125 -7.81 2.34 0.62
CA PHE A 125 -8.93 1.42 0.57
C PHE A 125 -8.57 0.06 1.20
N MET A 126 -7.35 -0.39 0.96
CA MET A 126 -6.81 -1.67 1.44
C MET A 126 -5.49 -1.45 2.19
N PHE A 127 -5.29 -2.28 3.21
CA PHE A 127 -4.04 -2.47 3.94
C PHE A 127 -3.62 -3.93 3.81
N GLN A 128 -2.33 -4.22 3.81
CA GLN A 128 -1.81 -5.53 3.47
C GLN A 128 -0.56 -5.83 4.29
N CYS A 129 -0.40 -7.10 4.67
CA CYS A 129 0.83 -7.61 5.27
C CYS A 129 1.25 -8.88 4.53
N THR A 130 2.50 -8.92 4.04
CA THR A 130 3.13 -10.11 3.45
C THR A 130 4.26 -10.58 4.35
N TRP A 131 4.39 -11.88 4.57
CA TRP A 131 5.48 -12.45 5.37
C TRP A 131 5.99 -13.78 4.79
N HIS A 132 7.20 -14.18 5.21
CA HIS A 132 7.76 -15.51 4.99
C HIS A 132 8.48 -15.99 6.25
N ASP A 133 8.71 -17.29 6.32
CA ASP A 133 9.59 -17.91 7.31
C ASP A 133 11.04 -17.93 6.81
N ASP A 134 12.02 -17.78 7.70
CA ASP A 134 13.46 -17.83 7.39
C ASP A 134 14.11 -19.14 7.87
N GLY A 135 13.62 -20.27 7.35
CA GLY A 135 14.25 -21.59 7.47
C GLY A 135 14.13 -22.34 8.82
N ASP A 136 14.62 -23.60 8.81
CA ASP A 136 14.18 -24.66 9.73
C ASP A 136 14.71 -24.62 11.17
N LYS A 137 15.83 -23.95 11.44
CA LYS A 137 16.50 -24.08 12.76
C LYS A 137 15.92 -23.15 13.83
N LYS A 138 15.44 -21.96 13.43
CA LYS A 138 14.68 -20.98 14.25
C LYS A 138 13.93 -20.06 13.27
N PRO A 139 12.75 -20.47 12.75
CA PRO A 139 12.07 -19.72 11.70
C PRO A 139 11.67 -18.34 12.23
N SER A 140 12.44 -17.33 11.83
CA SER A 140 12.11 -15.93 12.04
C SER A 140 11.11 -15.54 10.96
N LYS A 141 10.00 -14.92 11.33
CA LYS A 141 8.98 -14.52 10.38
C LYS A 141 9.18 -13.07 9.97
N TRP A 142 9.69 -12.84 8.77
CA TRP A 142 9.93 -11.49 8.30
C TRP A 142 8.74 -11.00 7.50
N PHE A 143 8.21 -9.84 7.89
CA PHE A 143 7.01 -9.29 7.28
C PHE A 143 7.26 -7.92 6.64
N PHE A 144 6.31 -7.49 5.83
CA PHE A 144 6.25 -6.14 5.30
C PHE A 144 4.81 -5.66 5.18
N LEU A 145 4.57 -4.41 5.57
CA LEU A 145 3.24 -3.77 5.54
C LEU A 145 3.12 -2.81 4.35
N GLY A 146 1.93 -2.76 3.76
CA GLY A 146 1.62 -1.88 2.64
C GLY A 146 0.18 -1.41 2.66
N ALA A 147 -0.07 -0.29 2.00
CA ALA A 147 -1.41 0.26 1.84
C ALA A 147 -1.62 0.66 0.38
N SER A 148 -2.86 0.60 -0.11
CA SER A 148 -3.20 1.16 -1.42
C SER A 148 -3.02 2.68 -1.42
N ILE A 149 -2.89 3.31 -2.59
CA ILE A 149 -2.76 4.77 -2.66
C ILE A 149 -3.93 5.49 -1.96
N GLY A 150 -3.61 6.54 -1.21
CA GLY A 150 -4.56 7.47 -0.58
C GLY A 150 -3.84 8.75 -0.17
N GLY A 151 -4.48 9.63 0.61
CA GLY A 151 -3.79 10.78 1.22
C GLY A 151 -3.66 12.00 0.30
N ASP A 152 -4.49 12.08 -0.73
CA ASP A 152 -4.44 13.11 -1.77
C ASP A 152 -5.84 13.60 -2.09
N SER A 153 -6.11 14.89 -1.88
CA SER A 153 -7.31 15.53 -2.41
C SER A 153 -6.99 15.98 -3.83
N TRP A 154 -7.74 15.51 -4.83
CA TRP A 154 -7.48 15.88 -6.23
C TRP A 154 -8.78 15.88 -7.03
N SER A 155 -8.75 16.61 -8.15
CA SER A 155 -9.75 16.53 -9.22
C SER A 155 -9.05 16.78 -10.54
N ALA A 156 -9.48 16.12 -11.63
CA ALA A 156 -8.89 16.34 -12.95
C ALA A 156 -8.97 17.83 -13.36
N GLN A 157 -10.02 18.52 -12.90
CA GLN A 157 -10.22 19.95 -13.10
C GLN A 157 -9.25 20.82 -12.30
N GLN A 158 -8.70 20.39 -11.17
CA GLN A 158 -7.78 21.24 -10.40
C GLN A 158 -6.32 20.87 -10.61
N THR A 159 -6.04 19.61 -10.94
CA THR A 159 -4.68 19.06 -10.92
C THR A 159 -4.27 18.37 -12.22
N GLY A 160 -5.16 18.28 -13.21
CA GLY A 160 -4.91 17.57 -14.46
C GLY A 160 -4.60 16.10 -14.23
N THR A 161 -3.54 15.58 -14.86
CA THR A 161 -3.13 14.16 -14.79
C THR A 161 -2.38 13.79 -13.51
N TRP A 162 -2.45 14.61 -12.45
CA TRP A 162 -1.74 14.38 -11.19
C TRP A 162 -1.93 12.98 -10.60
N LYS A 163 -3.17 12.51 -10.50
CA LYS A 163 -3.46 11.17 -9.96
C LYS A 163 -2.77 10.08 -10.78
N GLU A 164 -2.88 10.15 -12.11
CA GLU A 164 -2.27 9.18 -13.02
C GLU A 164 -0.74 9.19 -12.88
N ASN A 165 -0.13 10.38 -12.74
CA ASN A 165 1.30 10.50 -12.51
C ASN A 165 1.74 9.83 -11.20
N VAL A 166 1.00 10.01 -10.10
CA VAL A 166 1.30 9.34 -8.83
C VAL A 166 1.17 7.82 -8.99
N GLN A 167 0.12 7.36 -9.65
CA GLN A 167 -0.13 5.93 -9.88
C GLN A 167 0.94 5.29 -10.77
N LEU A 168 1.39 6.01 -11.81
CA LEU A 168 2.46 5.57 -12.70
C LEU A 168 3.79 5.45 -11.95
N ARG A 169 4.14 6.40 -11.08
CA ARG A 169 5.39 6.32 -10.30
C ARG A 169 5.43 5.11 -9.39
N ARG A 170 4.30 4.75 -8.79
CA ARG A 170 4.20 3.53 -7.98
C ARG A 170 4.36 2.26 -8.82
N PHE A 171 3.79 2.25 -10.02
CA PHE A 171 4.00 1.18 -11.01
C PHE A 171 5.47 1.08 -11.44
N ASP A 172 6.11 2.19 -11.82
CA ASP A 172 7.51 2.26 -12.22
C ASP A 172 8.44 1.70 -11.14
N MET A 173 8.22 2.06 -9.87
CA MET A 173 9.00 1.50 -8.76
C MET A 173 8.84 0.00 -8.64
N MET A 174 7.61 -0.50 -8.69
CA MET A 174 7.37 -1.93 -8.59
C MET A 174 8.01 -2.66 -9.77
N PHE A 175 7.91 -2.12 -10.99
CA PHE A 175 8.56 -2.66 -12.18
C PHE A 175 10.09 -2.70 -12.04
N ALA A 176 10.70 -1.61 -11.57
CA ALA A 176 12.15 -1.45 -11.48
C ALA A 176 12.77 -2.23 -10.31
N CYS A 177 12.06 -2.36 -9.19
CA CYS A 177 12.60 -2.95 -7.97
C CYS A 177 12.34 -4.45 -7.85
N LEU A 178 11.30 -4.98 -8.52
CA LEU A 178 11.06 -6.41 -8.54
C LEU A 178 12.21 -7.13 -9.24
N GLN A 179 12.82 -8.09 -8.54
CA GLN A 179 13.88 -8.93 -9.09
C GLN A 179 13.37 -9.98 -10.11
N ILE A 180 12.06 -9.95 -10.39
CA ILE A 180 11.37 -10.83 -11.30
C ILE A 180 10.35 -10.06 -12.13
N LYS A 181 10.30 -10.33 -13.43
CA LYS A 181 9.38 -9.65 -14.35
C LYS A 181 7.96 -10.21 -14.19
N LEU A 182 7.13 -9.53 -13.40
CA LEU A 182 5.71 -9.90 -13.20
C LEU A 182 4.76 -9.23 -14.20
N PHE A 183 5.19 -8.15 -14.84
CA PHE A 183 4.42 -7.36 -15.80
C PHE A 183 5.37 -6.60 -16.73
N ARG A 184 4.83 -5.92 -17.76
CA ARG A 184 5.59 -5.25 -18.82
C ARG A 184 5.55 -3.74 -18.62
N GLN A 185 6.59 -3.04 -19.07
CA GLN A 185 6.75 -1.57 -18.92
C GLN A 185 5.59 -0.74 -19.49
N GLY A 186 4.81 -1.27 -20.44
CA GLY A 186 3.63 -0.59 -21.01
C GLY A 186 2.27 -1.04 -20.44
N ASP A 187 2.23 -1.90 -19.41
CA ASP A 187 0.97 -2.45 -18.92
C ASP A 187 0.11 -1.39 -18.23
N PHE A 188 0.72 -0.35 -17.67
CA PHE A 188 0.01 0.77 -17.04
C PHE A 188 -0.70 1.63 -18.10
N GLU A 189 0.04 2.12 -19.10
CA GLU A 189 -0.45 3.03 -20.14
C GLU A 189 -1.48 2.33 -21.03
N ASN A 190 -1.26 1.05 -21.34
CA ASN A 190 -2.18 0.25 -22.15
C ASN A 190 -3.34 -0.35 -21.35
N ARG A 191 -3.49 0.01 -20.07
CA ARG A 191 -4.58 -0.44 -19.18
C ARG A 191 -4.74 -1.96 -19.14
N ARG A 192 -3.63 -2.69 -19.03
CA ARG A 192 -3.58 -4.17 -19.14
C ARG A 192 -3.72 -4.89 -17.79
N ALA A 193 -3.98 -4.16 -16.72
CA ALA A 193 -4.23 -4.78 -15.42
C ALA A 193 -5.55 -5.57 -15.48
N PRO A 194 -5.63 -6.81 -14.96
CA PRO A 194 -6.87 -7.59 -14.94
C PRO A 194 -8.11 -6.83 -14.44
N GLU A 195 -7.96 -5.99 -13.42
CA GLU A 195 -9.01 -5.12 -12.87
C GLU A 195 -9.50 -4.02 -13.84
N GLN A 196 -8.78 -3.77 -14.93
CA GLN A 196 -9.11 -2.79 -15.97
C GLN A 196 -9.68 -3.42 -17.26
N LEU A 197 -9.59 -4.75 -17.40
CA LEU A 197 -9.98 -5.47 -18.62
C LEU A 197 -11.42 -6.00 -18.59
N ILE A 198 -12.11 -5.86 -17.46
CA ILE A 198 -13.46 -6.37 -17.22
C ILE A 198 -14.40 -5.21 -16.88
N ALA A 199 -15.67 -5.33 -17.26
CA ALA A 199 -16.64 -4.25 -17.11
C ALA A 199 -16.95 -3.89 -15.65
N ASP A 200 -16.90 -4.86 -14.74
CA ASP A 200 -17.19 -4.74 -13.30
C ASP A 200 -15.92 -4.61 -12.43
N GLY A 201 -14.76 -4.41 -13.05
CA GLY A 201 -13.48 -4.30 -12.37
C GLY A 201 -13.32 -2.98 -11.64
N SER A 202 -12.40 -2.95 -10.67
CA SER A 202 -12.10 -1.74 -9.89
C SER A 202 -11.41 -0.63 -10.70
N ALA A 203 -11.04 -0.90 -11.96
CA ALA A 203 -10.24 -0.05 -12.83
C ALA A 203 -8.85 0.33 -12.26
N VAL A 204 -8.43 -0.32 -11.16
CA VAL A 204 -7.13 -0.08 -10.53
C VAL A 204 -6.03 -0.65 -11.43
N PRO A 205 -5.00 0.14 -11.79
CA PRO A 205 -3.85 -0.37 -12.55
C PRO A 205 -2.94 -1.25 -11.69
N PHE A 206 -2.02 -1.98 -12.33
CA PHE A 206 -0.95 -2.68 -11.62
C PHE A 206 -0.13 -1.72 -10.75
N GLY A 207 0.46 -2.25 -9.66
CA GLY A 207 1.31 -1.46 -8.76
C GLY A 207 0.58 -0.42 -7.92
N ASN A 208 -0.75 -0.44 -7.88
CA ASN A 208 -1.56 0.57 -7.18
C ASN A 208 -2.46 0.01 -6.08
N CYS A 209 -2.45 -1.31 -5.91
CA CYS A 209 -3.07 -2.01 -4.81
C CYS A 209 -2.17 -1.98 -3.55
N ALA A 210 -2.60 -2.62 -2.46
CA ALA A 210 -1.90 -2.51 -1.17
C ALA A 210 -0.61 -3.33 -1.09
N GLU A 211 -0.46 -4.33 -1.94
CA GLU A 211 0.69 -5.23 -2.02
C GLU A 211 1.92 -4.60 -2.69
N SER A 212 1.85 -3.39 -3.26
CA SER A 212 2.97 -2.85 -4.06
C SER A 212 4.30 -2.84 -3.33
N TYR A 213 4.37 -2.25 -2.13
CA TYR A 213 5.59 -2.29 -1.33
C TYR A 213 5.86 -3.69 -0.76
N PRO A 214 4.89 -4.38 -0.13
CA PRO A 214 5.10 -5.74 0.36
C PRO A 214 5.69 -6.70 -0.68
N PHE A 215 5.25 -6.63 -1.94
CA PHE A 215 5.74 -7.49 -3.01
C PHE A 215 7.11 -7.06 -3.51
N THR A 216 7.37 -5.76 -3.67
CA THR A 216 8.71 -5.24 -3.96
C THR A 216 9.75 -5.76 -2.95
N GLU A 217 9.34 -5.98 -1.72
CA GLU A 217 10.25 -6.30 -0.61
C GLU A 217 10.38 -7.77 -0.28
N LYS A 218 9.33 -8.55 -0.54
CA LYS A 218 9.26 -9.95 -0.10
C LYS A 218 9.29 -10.95 -1.25
N ILE A 219 9.04 -10.53 -2.49
CA ILE A 219 9.16 -11.43 -3.63
C ILE A 219 10.64 -11.68 -3.91
N PHE A 220 11.03 -12.95 -3.82
CA PHE A 220 12.34 -13.45 -4.18
C PHE A 220 12.45 -13.63 -5.69
N ARG A 221 13.66 -13.40 -6.23
CA ARG A 221 14.02 -13.76 -7.61
C ARG A 221 13.79 -15.25 -7.90
N ASP A 222 14.14 -16.09 -6.94
CA ASP A 222 13.88 -17.53 -6.99
C ASP A 222 12.40 -17.81 -6.65
N LYS A 223 11.64 -18.14 -7.69
CA LYS A 223 10.19 -18.43 -7.56
C LYS A 223 9.89 -19.57 -6.59
N THR A 224 10.80 -20.50 -6.38
CA THR A 224 10.54 -21.63 -5.47
C THR A 224 10.44 -21.17 -4.02
N LYS A 225 11.23 -20.15 -3.63
CA LYS A 225 11.18 -19.51 -2.30
C LYS A 225 9.87 -18.77 -2.07
N ASN A 226 9.25 -18.26 -3.14
CA ASN A 226 7.98 -17.54 -3.06
C ASN A 226 6.82 -18.45 -2.64
N ARG A 227 6.95 -19.77 -2.73
CA ARG A 227 5.92 -20.72 -2.25
C ARG A 227 5.71 -20.62 -0.73
N GLY A 228 6.72 -20.17 0.02
CA GLY A 228 6.63 -19.89 1.46
C GLY A 228 6.20 -18.46 1.79
N LEU A 229 5.74 -17.67 0.81
CA LEU A 229 5.14 -16.36 1.08
C LEU A 229 3.69 -16.53 1.46
N TYR A 230 3.30 -15.75 2.46
CA TYR A 230 1.93 -15.63 2.96
C TYR A 230 1.53 -14.17 2.97
N GLY A 231 0.24 -13.93 2.94
CA GLY A 231 -0.26 -12.57 3.12
C GLY A 231 -1.72 -12.50 3.52
N LEU A 232 -2.12 -11.29 3.88
CA LEU A 232 -3.51 -10.93 4.13
C LEU A 232 -3.75 -9.52 3.63
N ALA A 233 -5.01 -9.24 3.28
CA ALA A 233 -5.46 -7.89 2.95
C ALA A 233 -6.70 -7.53 3.76
N LEU A 234 -6.68 -6.34 4.36
CA LEU A 234 -7.69 -5.81 5.25
C LEU A 234 -8.28 -4.53 4.65
N LYS A 235 -9.60 -4.53 4.45
CA LYS A 235 -10.36 -3.41 3.91
C LYS A 235 -10.61 -2.36 5.00
N ARG A 236 -10.48 -1.07 4.69
CA ARG A 236 -10.61 0.03 5.66
C ARG A 236 -11.94 0.11 6.42
N ASP A 237 -12.99 -0.54 5.92
CA ASP A 237 -14.35 -0.38 6.42
C ASP A 237 -14.53 -0.86 7.87
N PHE A 238 -13.65 -1.74 8.37
CA PHE A 238 -13.62 -2.11 9.79
C PHE A 238 -13.44 -0.90 10.71
N MET A 239 -12.74 0.15 10.24
CA MET A 239 -12.56 1.42 10.97
C MET A 239 -13.65 2.45 10.66
N ARG A 240 -14.30 2.34 9.51
CA ARG A 240 -15.37 3.27 9.12
C ARG A 240 -16.64 2.94 9.89
N ASP A 241 -17.04 1.68 9.89
CA ASP A 241 -18.40 1.28 10.24
C ASP A 241 -18.56 0.91 11.72
N HIS A 242 -17.46 0.72 12.44
CA HIS A 242 -17.45 0.24 13.83
C HIS A 242 -16.45 1.03 14.69
N ASN A 243 -16.85 1.38 15.92
CA ASN A 243 -15.95 1.89 16.94
C ASN A 243 -15.45 0.72 17.79
N LEU A 244 -14.23 0.28 17.55
CA LEU A 244 -13.58 -0.83 18.26
C LEU A 244 -12.73 -0.27 19.40
N ASN A 245 -13.26 -0.37 20.61
CA ASN A 245 -12.51 -0.04 21.84
C ASN A 245 -11.46 -1.12 22.14
N GLU A 246 -11.72 -2.36 21.73
CA GLU A 246 -10.83 -3.50 21.91
C GLU A 246 -10.74 -4.30 20.60
N TYR A 247 -9.63 -5.02 20.44
CA TYR A 247 -9.45 -5.90 19.29
C TYR A 247 -10.17 -7.23 19.54
N ASP A 248 -11.22 -7.49 18.77
CA ASP A 248 -11.88 -8.79 18.73
C ASP A 248 -11.16 -9.71 17.72
N GLY A 249 -10.39 -10.66 18.25
CA GLY A 249 -9.66 -11.65 17.46
C GLY A 249 -10.50 -12.83 16.99
N SER A 250 -11.79 -12.91 17.36
CA SER A 250 -12.68 -13.99 16.94
C SER A 250 -12.88 -13.98 15.42
N LEU A 251 -13.13 -15.16 14.84
CA LEU A 251 -13.35 -15.30 13.39
C LEU A 251 -14.62 -14.56 12.91
N GLN A 252 -15.54 -14.28 13.84
CA GLN A 252 -16.76 -13.51 13.61
C GLN A 252 -16.56 -12.01 13.84
N GLY A 253 -15.41 -11.62 14.39
CA GLY A 253 -15.08 -10.24 14.72
C GLY A 253 -15.02 -9.33 13.49
N VAL A 254 -15.24 -8.04 13.73
CA VAL A 254 -15.31 -7.02 12.67
C VAL A 254 -14.04 -6.95 11.82
N VAL A 255 -12.86 -7.14 12.43
CA VAL A 255 -11.59 -7.12 11.69
C VAL A 255 -11.50 -8.33 10.75
N TRP A 256 -11.89 -9.51 11.23
CA TRP A 256 -11.90 -10.74 10.43
C TRP A 256 -12.91 -10.68 9.28
N SER A 257 -14.11 -10.16 9.51
CA SER A 257 -15.15 -10.02 8.47
C SER A 257 -14.80 -9.01 7.38
N ASN A 258 -13.80 -8.15 7.63
CA ASN A 258 -13.27 -7.20 6.66
C ASN A 258 -11.97 -7.67 5.97
N LEU A 259 -11.54 -8.91 6.20
CA LEU A 259 -10.53 -9.53 5.35
C LEU A 259 -11.08 -9.76 3.95
N VAL A 260 -10.22 -9.57 2.96
CA VAL A 260 -10.56 -9.76 1.55
C VAL A 260 -9.46 -10.55 0.88
N GLY A 261 -9.85 -11.46 -0.03
CA GLY A 261 -8.90 -12.16 -0.88
C GLY A 261 -8.19 -11.21 -1.84
N PRO A 262 -7.16 -11.69 -2.54
CA PRO A 262 -6.48 -10.90 -3.56
C PRO A 262 -7.48 -10.46 -4.65
N CYS A 263 -7.43 -9.20 -5.06
CA CYS A 263 -8.13 -8.77 -6.28
C CYS A 263 -7.47 -9.40 -7.51
N ARG A 264 -8.07 -9.25 -8.70
CA ARG A 264 -7.58 -9.93 -9.91
C ARG A 264 -6.16 -9.49 -10.29
N ASN A 265 -5.79 -8.24 -10.02
CA ASN A 265 -4.41 -7.77 -10.18
C ASN A 265 -3.46 -8.51 -9.24
N CYS A 266 -3.77 -8.51 -7.94
CA CYS A 266 -2.93 -9.15 -6.92
C CYS A 266 -2.80 -10.66 -7.18
N ALA A 267 -3.91 -11.32 -7.54
CA ALA A 267 -3.94 -12.75 -7.86
C ALA A 267 -3.01 -13.09 -9.03
N ALA A 268 -3.04 -12.29 -10.10
CA ALA A 268 -2.13 -12.45 -11.23
C ALA A 268 -0.66 -12.25 -10.82
N LEU A 269 -0.37 -11.29 -9.93
CA LEU A 269 1.00 -11.06 -9.44
C LEU A 269 1.50 -12.21 -8.55
N ILE A 270 0.65 -12.72 -7.65
CA ILE A 270 0.93 -13.88 -6.79
C ILE A 270 1.28 -15.09 -7.67
N GLU A 271 0.42 -15.43 -8.63
CA GLU A 271 0.62 -16.54 -9.55
C GLU A 271 1.93 -16.40 -10.34
N ARG A 272 2.15 -15.23 -10.97
CA ARG A 272 3.34 -14.99 -11.78
C ARG A 272 4.63 -15.05 -10.96
N SER A 273 4.58 -14.72 -9.67
CA SER A 273 5.72 -14.80 -8.76
C SER A 273 6.07 -16.23 -8.33
N GLY A 274 5.17 -17.20 -8.52
CA GLY A 274 5.32 -18.57 -8.01
C GLY A 274 4.86 -18.77 -6.56
N ALA A 275 4.29 -17.73 -5.94
CA ALA A 275 3.63 -17.84 -4.64
C ALA A 275 2.29 -18.58 -4.76
N LEU A 276 1.85 -19.18 -3.66
CA LEU A 276 0.62 -19.98 -3.61
C LEU A 276 -0.57 -19.08 -3.27
N GLN A 277 -1.61 -19.05 -4.13
CA GLN A 277 -2.78 -18.20 -3.89
C GLN A 277 -3.51 -18.54 -2.58
N GLU A 278 -3.53 -19.82 -2.19
CA GLU A 278 -4.13 -20.28 -0.94
C GLU A 278 -3.54 -19.60 0.31
N HIS A 279 -2.26 -19.21 0.26
CA HIS A 279 -1.56 -18.47 1.31
C HIS A 279 -1.95 -16.98 1.40
N PHE A 280 -2.84 -16.51 0.53
CA PHE A 280 -3.35 -15.12 0.53
C PHE A 280 -4.88 -15.07 0.69
N THR A 281 -5.51 -16.21 0.95
CA THR A 281 -6.96 -16.31 1.11
C THR A 281 -7.44 -15.76 2.46
N VAL A 282 -8.72 -15.41 2.52
CA VAL A 282 -9.40 -15.01 3.76
C VAL A 282 -9.37 -16.13 4.80
N ASP A 283 -9.43 -17.37 4.35
CA ASP A 283 -9.58 -18.54 5.23
C ASP A 283 -8.26 -19.06 5.78
N LEU A 284 -7.11 -18.56 5.32
CA LEU A 284 -5.81 -18.94 5.86
C LEU A 284 -5.82 -18.81 7.39
N GLY A 285 -5.46 -19.89 8.09
CA GLY A 285 -5.39 -19.94 9.55
C GLY A 285 -6.72 -20.07 10.29
N ARG A 286 -7.87 -20.17 9.61
CA ARG A 286 -9.18 -20.42 10.26
C ARG A 286 -9.26 -21.76 10.99
N ASN A 287 -8.49 -22.75 10.54
CA ASN A 287 -8.48 -24.10 11.11
C ASN A 287 -7.46 -24.29 12.25
N LEU A 288 -6.79 -23.21 12.68
CA LEU A 288 -5.74 -23.24 13.73
C LEU A 288 -6.19 -22.56 15.04
N VAL A 289 -7.50 -22.34 15.19
CA VAL A 289 -8.15 -21.79 16.40
C VAL A 289 -8.89 -22.90 17.12
#